data_AF-A0A537GM13-F1
#
_entry.id   AF-A0A537GM13-F1
#
_cell.length_a   1.000
_cell.length_b   1.000
_cell.length_c   1.000
_cell.angle_alpha   90.00
_cell.angle_beta   90.00
_cell.angle_gamma   90.00
#
_symmetry.space_group_name_H-M   'P 1'
#
loop_
_entity.id
_entity.type
_entity.pdbx_description
1 polymer ?
#
loop_
_entity_poly.entity_id
_entity_poly.type
_entity_poly.pdbx_seq_one_letter_code
_entity_poly.pdbx_strand_id
1 'polypeptide(L)' 'MIHQLRIYEIFERNKAAFHDRFRDHAARIMRSYGFDIIAMWEGKTGQRTEFVYLLAWHDEQTMRL' A
#
# COMPACT_ATOMS: atom_id res chain seq x y z
N MET A 1 7.98 -17.31 0.39
CA MET A 1 6.99 -16.32 -0.07
C MET A 1 6.19 -15.82 1.11
N ILE A 2 6.22 -14.52 1.36
CA ILE A 2 5.57 -13.84 2.49
C ILE A 2 4.67 -12.75 1.92
N HIS A 3 3.46 -12.64 2.48
CA HIS A 3 2.52 -11.58 2.12
C HIS A 3 2.40 -10.60 3.28
N GLN A 4 2.78 -9.35 3.05
CA GLN A 4 2.75 -8.29 4.07
C GLN A 4 1.59 -7.33 3.80
N LEU A 5 0.62 -7.32 4.70
CA LEU A 5 -0.51 -6.41 4.67
C LEU A 5 -0.12 -5.06 5.30
N ARG A 6 -0.37 -3.95 4.60
CA ARG A 6 -0.16 -2.60 5.11
C ARG A 6 -1.48 -1.84 5.08
N ILE A 7 -1.85 -1.27 6.21
CA ILE A 7 -3.12 -0.55 6.43
C ILE A 7 -2.77 0.84 6.98
N TYR A 8 -3.25 1.88 6.30
CA TYR A 8 -3.09 3.26 6.72
C TYR A 8 -4.44 3.95 6.80
N GLU A 9 -4.70 4.69 7.87
CA GLU A 9 -5.87 5.57 7.91
C GLU A 9 -5.65 6.75 6.95
N ILE A 10 -6.66 7.05 6.14
CA ILE A 10 -6.71 8.18 5.22
C ILE A 10 -7.97 9.00 5.48
N PHE A 11 -7.92 10.30 5.18
CA PHE A 11 -9.03 11.22 5.49
C PHE A 11 -9.83 11.55 4.23
N GLU A 12 -11.16 11.62 4.38
CA GLU A 12 -12.07 11.91 3.27
C GLU A 12 -11.73 13.20 2.51
N ARG A 13 -11.28 14.25 3.23
CA ARG A 13 -10.92 15.55 2.63
C ARG A 13 -9.79 15.48 1.60
N ASN A 14 -8.92 14.47 1.66
CA ASN A 14 -7.75 14.37 0.80
C ASN A 14 -7.53 12.98 0.18
N LYS A 15 -8.48 12.03 0.34
CA LYS A 15 -8.29 10.67 -0.14
C LYS A 15 -8.09 10.56 -1.65
N ALA A 16 -8.80 11.36 -2.44
CA ALA A 16 -8.67 11.34 -3.90
C ALA A 16 -7.24 11.72 -4.33
N ALA A 17 -6.74 12.86 -3.83
CA ALA A 17 -5.38 13.30 -4.10
C ALA A 17 -4.31 12.31 -3.57
N PHE A 18 -4.58 11.64 -2.45
CA PHE A 18 -3.72 10.58 -1.94
C PHE A 18 -3.66 9.38 -2.91
N HIS A 19 -4.82 8.88 -3.36
CA HIS A 19 -4.90 7.74 -4.27
C HIS A 19 -4.20 8.03 -5.60
N ASP A 20 -4.42 9.21 -6.18
CA ASP A 20 -3.79 9.59 -7.44
C ASP A 20 -2.27 9.69 -7.31
N ARG A 21 -1.78 10.34 -6.24
CA ARG A 21 -0.34 10.40 -5.97
C ARG A 21 0.27 9.01 -5.75
N PHE A 22 -0.45 8.11 -5.06
CA PHE A 22 0.05 6.77 -4.82
C PHE A 22 0.15 5.98 -6.13
N ARG A 23 -0.91 6.01 -6.94
CA ARG A 23 -0.99 5.32 -8.24
C ARG A 23 0.06 5.81 -9.22
N ASP A 24 0.17 7.13 -9.40
CA ASP A 24 0.93 7.73 -10.50
C ASP A 24 2.42 7.88 -10.15
N HIS A 25 2.75 7.93 -8.86
CA HIS A 25 4.12 8.18 -8.40
C HIS A 25 4.63 7.10 -7.45
N ALA A 26 3.97 6.87 -6.31
CA ALA A 26 4.54 6.05 -5.25
C ALA A 26 4.69 4.58 -5.66
N ALA A 27 3.67 3.97 -6.25
CA ALA A 27 3.71 2.58 -6.70
C ALA A 27 4.84 2.33 -7.71
N ARG A 28 5.06 3.26 -8.64
CA ARG A 28 6.17 3.21 -9.61
C ARG A 28 7.53 3.28 -8.93
N ILE A 29 7.70 4.19 -7.96
CA ILE A 29 8.95 4.33 -7.20
C ILE A 29 9.21 3.07 -6.38
N MET A 30 8.21 2.57 -5.65
CA MET A 30 8.30 1.34 -4.88
C MET A 30 8.73 0.15 -5.75
N ARG A 31 8.13 0.01 -6.94
CA ARG A 31 8.51 -1.04 -7.89
C ARG A 31 9.98 -0.96 -8.30
N SER A 32 10.54 0.24 -8.48
CA SER A 32 11.98 0.40 -8.80
C SER A 32 12.92 -0.03 -7.69
N TYR A 33 12.43 -0.14 -6.45
CA TYR A 33 13.18 -0.65 -5.30
C TYR A 33 12.83 -2.11 -4.95
N GLY A 34 12.13 -2.83 -5.84
CA GLY A 34 11.85 -4.26 -5.64
C GLY A 34 10.62 -4.58 -4.79
N PHE A 35 9.79 -3.59 -4.46
CA PHE A 35 8.52 -3.84 -3.79
C PHE A 35 7.48 -4.34 -4.80
N ASP A 36 6.93 -5.53 -4.55
CA ASP A 36 5.88 -6.13 -5.39
C ASP A 36 4.50 -5.94 -4.76
N ILE A 37 3.74 -4.94 -5.23
CA ILE A 37 2.37 -4.68 -4.80
C ILE A 37 1.42 -5.57 -5.61
N ILE A 38 0.78 -6.54 -4.95
CA ILE A 38 -0.08 -7.53 -5.62
C ILE A 38 -1.58 -7.25 -5.48
N ALA A 39 -1.96 -6.40 -4.52
CA ALA A 39 -3.34 -5.96 -4.34
C ALA A 39 -3.39 -4.60 -3.64
N MET A 40 -4.41 -3.80 -3.96
CA MET A 40 -4.62 -2.47 -3.38
C MET A 40 -6.12 -2.14 -3.39
N TRP A 41 -6.66 -1.66 -2.26
CA TRP A 41 -8.07 -1.31 -2.11
C TRP A 41 -8.31 -0.28 -1.00
N GLU A 42 -9.50 0.30 -0.99
CA GLU A 42 -10.00 1.11 0.12
C GLU A 42 -10.79 0.22 1.09
N GLY A 43 -10.41 0.25 2.37
CA GLY A 43 -11.11 -0.41 3.46
C GLY A 43 -11.93 0.59 4.29
N LYS A 44 -12.87 0.08 5.08
CA LYS A 44 -13.56 0.85 6.11
C LYS A 44 -13.64 0.08 7.41
N THR A 45 -13.17 0.72 8.48
CA THR A 45 -13.25 0.18 9.85
C THR A 45 -13.95 1.20 10.74
N GLY A 46 -15.24 0.95 11.02
CA GLY A 46 -16.10 1.91 11.69
C GLY A 46 -16.24 3.20 10.88
N GLN A 47 -15.78 4.33 11.45
CA GLN A 47 -15.78 5.64 10.79
C GLN A 47 -14.49 5.94 10.01
N ARG A 48 -13.48 5.07 10.07
CA ARG A 48 -12.18 5.29 9.44
C ARG A 48 -12.18 4.74 8.02
N THR A 49 -11.67 5.55 7.10
CA THR A 49 -11.35 5.11 5.73
C THR A 49 -9.88 4.69 5.71
N GLU A 50 -9.61 3.52 5.15
CA GLU A 50 -8.28 2.91 5.17
C GLU A 50 -7.77 2.70 3.76
N PHE A 51 -6.51 3.03 3.53
CA PHE A 51 -5.76 2.61 2.37
C PHE A 51 -5.05 1.31 2.66
N VAL A 52 -5.40 0.27 1.93
CA VAL A 52 -4.89 -1.08 2.15
C VAL A 52 -4.16 -1.58 0.92
N TYR A 53 -2.98 -2.16 1.10
CA TYR A 53 -2.28 -2.86 0.04
C TYR A 53 -1.47 -4.05 0.57
N LEU A 54 -1.23 -5.01 -0.32
CA LEU A 54 -0.53 -6.25 -0.03
C LEU A 54 0.78 -6.29 -0.82
N LEU A 55 1.88 -6.51 -0.11
CA LEU A 55 3.19 -6.74 -0.71
C LEU A 55 3.50 -8.23 -0.73
N ALA A 56 4.10 -8.71 -1.83
CA ALA A 56 4.72 -10.02 -1.91
C ALA A 56 6.24 -9.91 -1.71
N TRP A 57 6.78 -10.76 -0.84
CA TRP A 57 8.20 -10.87 -0.57
C TRP A 57 8.68 -12.29 -0.83
N HIS A 58 9.88 -12.43 -1.39
CA HIS A 58 10.47 -13.74 -1.63
C HIS A 58 10.82 -14.45 -0.30
N ASP A 59 11.48 -13.70 0.59
CA ASP A 59 11.97 -14.15 1.89
C ASP A 59 11.81 -13.06 2.97
N GLU A 60 11.99 -13.47 4.24
CA GLU A 60 11.83 -12.60 5.40
C GLU A 60 12.98 -11.61 5.57
N GLN A 61 14.19 -11.98 5.15
CA GLN A 61 15.36 -11.12 5.28
C GLN A 61 15.15 -9.85 4.45
N THR A 62 14.72 -10.00 3.20
CA THR A 62 14.41 -8.88 2.29
C THR A 62 13.26 -8.02 2.81
N MET A 63 12.23 -8.63 3.41
CA MET A 63 11.09 -7.89 3.98
C MET A 63 11.48 -7.00 5.17
N ARG A 64 12.50 -7.38 5.95
CA ARG A 64 12.90 -6.71 7.20
C ARG A 64 13.95 -5.61 7.01
N LEU A 65 14.53 -5.47 5.82
CA LEU A 65 15.47 -4.39 5.47
C LEU A 65 14.77 -3.04 5.39
#